data_AF-A0A565BV45-F1
#
_entry.id   AF-A0A565BV45-F1
#
_cell.length_a   1.000
_cell.length_b   1.000
_cell.length_c   1.000
_cell.angle_alpha   90.00
_cell.angle_beta   90.00
_cell.angle_gamma   90.00
#
_symmetry.space_group_name_H-M   'P 1'
#
loop_
_entity.id
_entity.type
_entity.pdbx_description
1 polymer ?
#
loop_
_entity_poly.entity_id
_entity_poly.type
_entity_poly.pdbx_seq_one_letter_code
_entity_poly.pdbx_strand_id
1 'polypeptide(L)'
;MDKKLAAEHLLQDISHYHGPMIRQETEDYDGMNLEGLQEESEGNKDAARALMGVKQKLDRYEGGEMRSMHGQAQQLIQDAIDANRLAHMFPGWGAWM
;
A
#
# COMPACT_ATOMS: atom_id res chain seq x y z
N MET A 1 9.27 -8.73 48.42
CA MET A 1 9.52 -8.54 46.97
C MET A 1 8.55 -7.49 46.48
N ASP A 2 9.04 -6.28 46.22
CA ASP A 2 8.21 -5.20 45.70
C ASP A 2 7.72 -5.56 44.30
N LYS A 3 6.40 -5.63 44.14
CA LYS A 3 5.77 -5.98 42.86
C LYS A 3 6.15 -4.99 41.75
N LYS A 4 6.48 -3.75 42.12
CA LYS A 4 6.98 -2.72 41.21
C LYS A 4 8.35 -3.08 40.64
N LEU A 5 9.28 -3.52 41.49
CA LEU A 5 10.62 -3.92 41.06
C LEU A 5 10.54 -5.14 40.14
N ALA A 6 9.70 -6.13 40.48
CA ALA A 6 9.47 -7.29 39.63
C ALA A 6 8.90 -6.92 38.24
N ALA A 7 8.01 -5.91 38.18
CA ALA A 7 7.46 -5.43 36.92
C ALA A 7 8.50 -4.70 36.05
N GLU A 8 9.37 -3.90 36.67
CA GLU A 8 10.45 -3.20 35.96
C GLU A 8 11.46 -4.19 35.36
N HIS A 9 11.82 -5.23 36.10
CA HIS A 9 12.67 -6.31 35.59
C HIS A 9 12.03 -7.06 34.41
N LEU A 10 10.74 -7.41 34.51
CA LEU A 10 10.02 -8.07 33.42
C LEU A 10 9.93 -7.18 32.17
N LEU A 11 9.69 -5.87 32.34
CA LEU A 11 9.68 -4.92 31.22
C LEU A 11 11.06 -4.79 30.58
N GLN A 12 12.12 -4.81 31.38
CA GLN A 12 13.49 -4.76 30.89
C GLN A 12 13.86 -6.02 30.11
N ASP A 13 13.45 -7.19 30.60
CA ASP A 13 13.65 -8.47 29.91
C ASP A 13 12.86 -8.50 28.59
N ILE A 14 11.58 -8.12 28.61
CA ILE A 14 10.74 -8.07 27.40
C ILE A 14 11.34 -7.11 26.37
N SER A 15 11.80 -5.92 26.79
CA SER A 15 12.45 -4.95 25.89
C SER A 15 13.77 -5.47 25.32
N HIS A 16 14.55 -6.21 26.11
CA HIS A 16 15.83 -6.79 25.66
C HIS A 16 15.64 -7.90 24.62
N TYR A 17 14.65 -8.78 24.80
CA TYR A 17 14.39 -9.89 23.88
C TYR A 17 13.53 -9.50 22.67
N HIS A 18 12.50 -8.68 22.87
CA HIS A 18 11.56 -8.34 21.81
C HIS A 18 11.89 -7.01 21.12
N GLY A 19 12.63 -6.10 21.74
CA GLY A 19 13.03 -4.84 21.12
C GLY A 19 13.86 -4.99 19.84
N PRO A 20 14.80 -5.95 19.74
CA PRO A 20 15.51 -6.25 18.50
C PRO A 20 14.62 -6.94 17.45
N MET A 21 13.72 -7.84 17.89
CA MET A 21 12.79 -8.56 17.02
C MET A 21 11.73 -7.61 16.41
N ILE A 22 11.17 -6.71 17.22
CA ILE A 22 10.23 -5.67 16.76
C ILE A 22 10.93 -4.70 15.82
N ARG A 23 12.20 -4.34 16.10
CA ARG A 23 12.99 -3.51 15.18
C ARG A 23 13.25 -4.22 13.86
N GLN A 24 13.64 -5.49 13.89
CA GLN A 24 13.78 -6.32 12.70
C GLN A 24 12.47 -6.41 11.94
N GLU A 25 11.33 -6.70 12.57
CA GLU A 25 10.03 -6.69 11.90
C GLU A 25 9.74 -5.33 11.25
N THR A 26 9.94 -4.20 11.95
CA THR A 26 9.71 -2.87 11.35
C THR A 26 10.69 -2.53 10.22
N GLU A 27 11.96 -2.93 10.34
CA GLU A 27 13.00 -2.74 9.32
C GLU A 27 12.80 -3.71 8.13
N ASP A 28 12.24 -4.89 8.36
CA ASP A 28 11.86 -5.85 7.35
C ASP A 28 10.60 -5.37 6.63
N TYR A 29 9.66 -4.68 7.29
CA TYR A 29 8.51 -4.02 6.65
C TYR A 29 8.92 -2.79 5.81
N ASP A 30 9.85 -1.95 6.30
CA ASP A 30 10.41 -0.82 5.53
C ASP A 30 11.41 -1.29 4.45
N GLY A 31 12.05 -2.44 4.68
CA GLY A 31 13.03 -3.10 3.83
C GLY A 31 12.47 -4.25 3.01
N MET A 32 11.14 -4.44 2.96
CA MET A 32 10.50 -5.30 1.99
C MET A 32 10.79 -4.71 0.62
N ASN A 33 11.91 -5.10 0.04
CA ASN A 33 12.06 -5.10 -1.39
C ASN A 33 10.95 -6.02 -1.91
N LEU A 34 9.83 -5.38 -2.27
CA LEU A 34 8.62 -6.00 -2.80
C LEU A 34 8.89 -6.82 -4.08
N GLU A 35 10.12 -6.77 -4.60
CA GLU A 35 10.62 -7.59 -5.70
C GLU A 35 10.90 -9.04 -5.29
N GLY A 36 11.21 -9.33 -4.01
CA GLY A 36 11.55 -10.69 -3.54
C GLY A 36 10.36 -11.62 -3.29
N LEU A 37 9.14 -11.09 -3.25
CA LEU A 37 7.91 -11.87 -3.06
C LEU A 37 7.32 -12.38 -4.40
N GLN A 38 7.97 -12.09 -5.54
CA GLN A 38 7.34 -12.19 -6.87
C GLN A 38 7.32 -13.58 -7.52
N GLU A 39 7.77 -14.66 -6.87
CA GLU A 39 7.84 -15.97 -7.54
C GLU A 39 7.16 -17.15 -6.82
N GLU A 40 6.29 -16.93 -5.84
CA GLU A 40 5.51 -18.04 -5.28
C GLU A 40 4.08 -18.09 -5.86
N SER A 41 3.91 -19.01 -6.82
CA SER A 41 2.67 -19.44 -7.50
C SER A 41 2.18 -18.58 -8.68
N GLU A 42 2.18 -19.18 -9.87
CA GLU A 42 1.66 -18.63 -11.13
C GLU A 42 0.20 -18.12 -11.01
N GLY A 43 -0.59 -18.69 -10.08
CA GLY A 43 -1.96 -18.25 -9.79
C GLY A 43 -2.06 -16.90 -9.07
N ASN A 44 -0.99 -16.43 -8.40
CA ASN A 44 -0.99 -15.18 -7.63
C ASN A 44 -0.46 -13.98 -8.42
N LYS A 45 -0.04 -14.18 -9.68
CA LYS A 45 0.55 -13.13 -10.53
C LYS A 45 -0.41 -11.97 -10.79
N ASP A 46 -1.68 -12.27 -11.02
CA ASP A 46 -2.71 -11.25 -11.24
C ASP A 46 -3.03 -10.47 -9.95
N ALA A 47 -3.00 -11.14 -8.80
CA ALA A 47 -3.20 -10.48 -7.51
C ALA A 47 -2.00 -9.60 -7.15
N ALA A 48 -0.76 -10.07 -7.40
CA ALA A 48 0.44 -9.26 -7.26
C ALA A 48 0.39 -8.02 -8.18
N ARG A 49 -0.08 -8.18 -9.42
CA ARG A 49 -0.29 -7.05 -10.34
C ARG A 49 -1.36 -6.08 -9.84
N ALA A 50 -2.48 -6.60 -9.33
CA ALA A 50 -3.55 -5.77 -8.76
C ALA A 50 -3.05 -4.98 -7.54
N LEU A 51 -2.30 -5.61 -6.64
CA LEU A 51 -1.67 -4.97 -5.48
C LEU A 51 -0.69 -3.87 -5.90
N MET A 52 0.16 -4.14 -6.88
CA MET A 52 1.06 -3.12 -7.45
C MET A 52 0.29 -1.94 -8.06
N GLY A 53 -0.82 -2.20 -8.75
CA GLY A 53 -1.67 -1.15 -9.29
C GLY A 53 -2.36 -0.31 -8.22
N VAL A 54 -2.79 -0.93 -7.11
CA VAL A 54 -3.34 -0.22 -5.95
C VAL A 54 -2.27 0.67 -5.31
N LYS A 55 -1.07 0.13 -5.09
CA LYS A 55 0.07 0.89 -4.55
C LYS A 55 0.37 2.12 -5.41
N GLN A 56 0.49 1.96 -6.73
CA GLN A 56 0.76 3.09 -7.64
C GLN A 56 -0.31 4.19 -7.57
N LYS A 57 -1.60 3.81 -7.47
CA LYS A 57 -2.71 4.76 -7.31
C LYS A 57 -2.63 5.54 -5.99
N LEU A 58 -2.23 4.87 -4.91
CA LEU A 58 -2.13 5.49 -3.57
C LEU A 58 -0.87 6.35 -3.43
N ASP A 59 0.25 5.91 -4.01
CA ASP A 59 1.53 6.62 -3.98
C ASP A 59 1.56 7.85 -4.93
N ARG A 60 0.48 8.06 -5.69
CA ARG A 60 0.27 9.17 -6.63
C ARG A 60 1.24 9.16 -7.82
N TYR A 61 1.72 7.99 -8.22
CA TYR A 61 2.54 7.82 -9.41
C TYR A 61 1.64 7.57 -10.62
N GLU A 62 1.59 8.54 -11.54
CA GLU A 62 0.96 8.36 -12.85
C GLU A 62 1.92 8.87 -13.93
N GLY A 63 2.37 7.95 -14.81
CA GLY A 63 3.28 8.29 -15.91
C GLY A 63 4.75 8.54 -15.49
N GLY A 64 5.16 8.10 -14.30
CA GLY A 64 6.55 8.20 -13.82
C GLY A 64 6.82 9.38 -12.88
N GLU A 65 5.86 10.29 -12.72
CA GLU A 65 5.98 11.47 -11.86
C GLU A 65 5.01 11.39 -10.66
N MET A 66 5.45 11.88 -9.49
CA MET A 66 4.61 11.96 -8.29
C MET A 66 3.69 13.19 -8.40
N ARG A 67 2.38 12.98 -8.35
CA ARG A 67 1.38 14.08 -8.34
C ARG A 67 1.07 14.56 -6.92
N SER A 68 0.62 15.81 -6.83
CA SER A 68 -0.01 16.34 -5.61
C SER A 68 -1.42 15.76 -5.43
N MET A 69 -1.94 15.78 -4.20
CA MET A 69 -3.32 15.33 -3.91
C MET A 69 -4.36 16.06 -4.76
N HIS A 70 -4.23 17.38 -4.89
CA HIS A 70 -5.15 18.19 -5.68
C HIS A 70 -5.07 17.86 -7.18
N GLY A 71 -3.85 17.71 -7.71
CA GLY A 71 -3.64 17.36 -9.13
C GLY A 71 -4.18 15.98 -9.47
N GLN A 72 -4.02 15.00 -8.58
CA GLN A 72 -4.60 13.67 -8.75
C GLN A 72 -6.13 13.73 -8.80
N ALA A 73 -6.76 14.41 -7.84
CA ALA A 73 -8.21 14.57 -7.82
C ALA A 73 -8.73 15.27 -9.09
N GLN A 74 -8.04 16.32 -9.53
CA GLN A 74 -8.41 17.04 -10.73
C GLN A 74 -8.30 16.18 -11.99
N GLN A 75 -7.24 15.38 -12.14
CA GLN A 75 -7.09 14.46 -13.27
C GLN A 75 -8.19 13.39 -13.27
N LEU A 76 -8.49 12.79 -12.12
CA LEU A 76 -9.57 11.81 -12.00
C LEU A 76 -10.92 12.39 -12.44
N ILE A 77 -11.19 13.65 -12.10
CA ILE A 77 -12.40 14.35 -12.55
C ILE A 77 -12.36 14.54 -14.08
N GLN A 78 -11.26 15.04 -14.64
CA GLN A 78 -11.13 15.23 -16.09
C GLN A 78 -11.32 13.92 -16.87
N ASP A 79 -10.67 12.86 -16.39
CA ASP A 79 -10.75 11.52 -16.95
C ASP A 79 -12.17 10.93 -16.90
N ALA A 80 -12.95 11.28 -15.87
CA ALA A 80 -14.32 10.79 -15.69
C ALA A 80 -15.35 11.57 -16.52
N ILE A 81 -15.06 12.82 -16.90
CA ILE A 81 -15.96 13.65 -17.73
C ILE A 81 -15.57 13.66 -19.20
N ASP A 82 -14.45 13.05 -19.58
CA ASP A 82 -13.99 12.99 -20.97
C ASP A 82 -15.01 12.31 -21.87
N ALA A 83 -15.55 13.07 -22.84
CA ALA A 83 -16.62 12.60 -23.71
C ALA A 83 -16.20 11.40 -24.59
N ASN A 84 -14.92 11.30 -24.97
CA ASN A 84 -14.44 10.15 -25.73
C ASN A 84 -14.44 8.89 -24.86
N ARG A 85 -13.94 8.97 -23.63
CA ARG A 85 -13.96 7.83 -22.69
C ARG A 85 -15.38 7.40 -22.37
N LEU A 86 -16.27 8.36 -22.11
CA LEU A 86 -17.70 8.11 -21.87
C LEU A 86 -18.36 7.38 -23.04
N ALA A 87 -18.04 7.78 -24.29
CA ALA A 87 -18.57 7.12 -25.50
C ALA A 87 -18.12 5.66 -25.68
N HIS A 88 -16.99 5.27 -25.07
CA HIS A 88 -16.47 3.89 -25.14
C HIS A 88 -16.93 3.01 -23.96
N MET A 89 -17.69 3.55 -23.01
CA MET A 89 -18.22 2.75 -21.92
C MET A 89 -19.23 1.72 -22.42
N PHE A 90 -19.38 0.63 -21.67
CA PHE A 90 -20.42 -0.36 -21.94
C PHE A 90 -21.79 0.33 -21.98
N PRO A 91 -22.62 0.15 -23.03
CA PRO A 91 -23.88 0.89 -23.18
C PRO A 91 -24.84 0.79 -21.99
N GLY A 92 -24.84 -0.33 -21.25
CA GLY A 92 -25.66 -0.49 -20.05
C GLY A 92 -25.25 0.38 -18.85
N TRP A 93 -24.11 1.08 -18.93
CA TRP A 93 -23.67 2.03 -17.91
C TRP A 93 -24.44 3.35 -17.97
N GLY A 94 -24.97 3.75 -19.13
CA GLY A 94 -25.75 4.98 -19.28
C GLY A 94 -24.92 6.26 -19.15
N ALA A 95 -23.78 6.36 -19.84
CA ALA A 95 -22.86 7.51 -19.79
C ALA A 95 -23.48 8.87 -20.23
N TRP A 96 -24.70 8.86 -20.77
CA TRP A 96 -25.45 10.03 -21.25
C TRP A 96 -26.53 10.52 -20.28
N MET A 97 -26.74 9.82 -19.16
CA MET A 97 -27.72 10.17 -18.12
C MET A 97 -27.13 11.17 -17.13
#